data_AF-A0A538IQJ6-F1
#
_entry.id   AF-A0A538IQJ6-F1
#
_cell.length_a   1.000
_cell.length_b   1.000
_cell.length_c   1.000
_cell.angle_alpha   90.00
_cell.angle_beta   90.00
_cell.angle_gamma   90.00
#
_symmetry.space_group_name_H-M   'P 1'
#
loop_
_entity.id
_entity.type
_entity.pdbx_description
1 polymer ?
#
loop_
_entity_poly.entity_id
_entity_poly.type
_entity_poly.pdbx_seq_one_letter_code
_entity_poly.pdbx_strand_id
1 'polypeptide(L)'
;MAETSRGSAGGRGSKSSSGGSRTRARSQSRARSGGSSASARKSAARKGGQARGRQQTAQKRARQATAPAAQFSGKTVAELREAIAKGIVAPLNLVMLTRDRIQEVLDDAVSRGRVTADDAQDLARNLFERGRKQTNDVLGDLEQLLGRGGGQLQDARKAAGRARVQVEDATSRARARVRGAGDVALAQADRARRVTGMGPSFPILGYDDLTAAQVVSRLDSLTPAELRKVRDYERRNANRKSVLDAIETKLS
;
A
#
# COMPACT_ATOMS: atom_id res chain seq x y z
N MET A 1 -52.57 -40.97 -35.78
CA MET A 1 -51.81 -41.61 -34.68
C MET A 1 -52.56 -41.33 -33.39
N ALA A 2 -52.89 -42.40 -32.68
CA ALA A 2 -53.82 -42.41 -31.55
C ALA A 2 -53.17 -42.00 -30.22
N GLU A 3 -54.05 -41.52 -29.35
CA GLU A 3 -53.93 -41.16 -27.95
C GLU A 3 -53.66 -42.36 -27.02
N THR A 4 -52.90 -42.17 -25.92
CA THR A 4 -53.00 -42.81 -24.58
C THR A 4 -51.70 -42.49 -23.80
N SER A 5 -51.68 -41.71 -22.71
CA SER A 5 -52.25 -41.85 -21.35
C SER A 5 -51.28 -42.46 -20.32
N ARG A 6 -51.50 -42.08 -19.04
CA ARG A 6 -50.87 -42.48 -17.74
C ARG A 6 -49.76 -41.53 -17.28
N GLY A 7 -49.75 -40.98 -16.06
CA GLY A 7 -50.52 -41.13 -14.82
C GLY A 7 -49.62 -40.56 -13.69
N SER A 8 -50.01 -39.51 -12.98
CA SER A 8 -50.75 -39.49 -11.70
C SER A 8 -50.01 -40.05 -10.47
N ALA A 9 -49.79 -39.16 -9.49
CA ALA A 9 -49.84 -39.31 -8.01
C ALA A 9 -48.80 -38.35 -7.40
N GLY A 10 -49.17 -37.25 -6.72
CA GLY A 10 -49.84 -37.19 -5.41
C GLY A 10 -48.76 -36.89 -4.36
N GLY A 11 -48.82 -35.95 -3.43
CA GLY A 11 -49.86 -35.10 -2.85
C GLY A 11 -49.38 -34.72 -1.43
N ARG A 12 -50.12 -33.82 -0.76
CA ARG A 12 -49.99 -33.35 0.65
C ARG A 12 -49.01 -32.18 0.83
N GLY A 13 -49.38 -30.99 1.30
CA GLY A 13 -50.58 -30.53 2.01
C GLY A 13 -50.30 -30.36 3.50
N SER A 14 -50.12 -29.11 3.96
CA SER A 14 -50.42 -28.68 5.33
C SER A 14 -50.54 -27.16 5.41
N LYS A 15 -51.76 -26.71 5.71
CA LYS A 15 -52.13 -25.35 6.14
C LYS A 15 -51.88 -25.19 7.64
N SER A 16 -51.90 -23.92 8.08
CA SER A 16 -52.42 -23.36 9.36
C SER A 16 -51.35 -22.48 10.04
N SER A 17 -51.43 -21.15 10.04
CA SER A 17 -52.37 -20.21 10.73
C SER A 17 -51.80 -19.65 12.03
N SER A 18 -52.27 -18.44 12.37
CA SER A 18 -52.04 -17.61 13.57
C SER A 18 -50.93 -16.57 13.39
N GLY A 19 -51.16 -15.26 13.57
CA GLY A 19 -52.09 -14.61 14.49
C GLY A 19 -51.24 -13.97 15.58
N GLY A 20 -51.01 -12.66 15.50
CA GLY A 20 -50.09 -11.98 16.42
C GLY A 20 -50.04 -10.48 16.22
N SER A 21 -51.08 -9.81 16.71
CA SER A 21 -51.10 -8.38 16.99
C SER A 21 -49.89 -7.97 17.83
N ARG A 22 -49.15 -6.94 17.40
CA ARG A 22 -48.21 -6.23 18.29
C ARG A 22 -48.53 -4.75 18.33
N THR A 23 -48.79 -4.37 19.56
CA THR A 23 -49.27 -3.11 20.09
C THR A 23 -48.25 -1.99 19.94
N ARG A 24 -48.81 -0.79 19.77
CA ARG A 24 -48.16 0.50 19.90
C ARG A 24 -47.46 0.61 21.26
N ALA A 25 -46.16 0.91 21.25
CA ALA A 25 -45.46 1.47 22.41
C ALA A 25 -44.83 2.80 21.99
N ARG A 26 -45.45 3.86 22.49
CA ARG A 26 -45.09 5.26 22.32
C ARG A 26 -44.11 5.60 23.44
N SER A 27 -42.81 5.57 23.19
CA SER A 27 -41.81 6.01 24.17
C SER A 27 -41.37 7.44 23.86
N GLN A 28 -41.95 8.37 24.60
CA GLN A 28 -41.45 9.74 24.75
C GLN A 28 -40.06 9.67 25.40
N SER A 29 -39.01 10.02 24.68
CA SER A 29 -37.71 10.35 25.27
C SER A 29 -37.52 11.86 25.20
N ARG A 30 -37.45 12.44 26.40
CA ARG A 30 -37.30 13.87 26.67
C ARG A 30 -35.96 14.36 26.08
N ALA A 31 -36.03 15.31 25.17
CA ALA A 31 -34.88 16.10 24.76
C ALA A 31 -34.45 17.00 25.92
N ARG A 32 -33.34 16.68 26.57
CA ARG A 32 -32.59 17.62 27.40
C ARG A 32 -31.53 18.29 26.53
N SER A 33 -31.71 19.58 26.33
CA SER A 33 -30.75 20.50 25.77
C SER A 33 -29.59 20.75 26.75
N GLY A 34 -28.41 21.01 26.20
CA GLY A 34 -27.35 21.76 26.89
C GLY A 34 -25.98 21.09 26.91
N GLY A 35 -25.07 21.55 26.04
CA GLY A 35 -23.63 21.53 26.34
C GLY A 35 -22.71 20.70 25.44
N SER A 36 -22.69 20.89 24.12
CA SER A 36 -21.55 20.46 23.28
C SER A 36 -21.56 21.05 21.87
N SER A 37 -21.39 22.36 21.70
CA SER A 37 -21.43 22.95 20.34
C SER A 37 -20.33 23.96 19.99
N ALA A 38 -19.30 24.14 20.80
CA ALA A 38 -18.17 25.01 20.44
C ALA A 38 -16.92 24.23 19.93
N SER A 39 -16.53 23.14 20.63
CA SER A 39 -15.30 22.39 20.33
C SER A 39 -15.41 21.55 19.04
N ALA A 40 -16.53 20.86 18.84
CA ALA A 40 -16.77 20.03 17.65
C ALA A 40 -16.91 20.85 16.35
N ARG A 41 -17.40 22.10 16.43
CA ARG A 41 -17.51 23.00 15.27
C ARG A 41 -16.14 23.54 14.84
N LYS A 42 -15.21 23.74 15.79
CA LYS A 42 -13.86 24.25 15.52
C LYS A 42 -12.95 23.19 14.88
N SER A 43 -13.11 21.92 15.23
CA SER A 43 -12.35 20.81 14.61
C SER A 43 -12.84 20.46 13.20
N ALA A 44 -14.16 20.54 12.96
CA ALA A 44 -14.74 20.35 11.63
C ALA A 44 -14.34 21.46 10.63
N ALA A 45 -14.29 22.72 11.08
CA ALA A 45 -13.86 23.85 10.23
C ALA A 45 -12.38 23.77 9.82
N ARG A 46 -11.49 23.28 10.70
CA ARG A 46 -10.06 23.09 10.41
C ARG A 46 -9.82 21.97 9.39
N LYS A 47 -10.61 20.90 9.43
CA LYS A 47 -10.50 19.75 8.50
C LYS A 47 -11.01 20.10 7.10
N GLY A 48 -12.05 20.94 6.99
CA GLY A 48 -12.57 21.45 5.71
C GLY A 48 -11.60 22.41 4.99
N GLY A 49 -10.92 23.29 5.72
CA GLY A 49 -9.94 24.23 5.15
C GLY A 49 -8.70 23.54 4.56
N GLN A 50 -8.21 22.48 5.21
CA GLN A 50 -7.05 21.72 4.74
C GLN A 50 -7.35 20.89 3.47
N ALA A 51 -8.59 20.43 3.28
CA ALA A 51 -9.01 19.72 2.08
C ALA A 51 -9.10 20.65 0.85
N ARG A 52 -9.63 21.87 1.02
CA ARG A 52 -9.69 22.88 -0.06
C ARG A 52 -8.29 23.38 -0.48
N GLY A 53 -7.37 23.58 0.47
CA GLY A 53 -6.00 24.00 0.15
C GLY A 53 -5.21 22.97 -0.67
N ARG A 54 -5.42 21.66 -0.41
CA ARG A 54 -4.80 20.56 -1.16
C ARG A 54 -5.37 20.41 -2.58
N GLN A 55 -6.66 20.67 -2.77
CA GLN A 55 -7.30 20.65 -4.09
C GLN A 55 -6.86 21.83 -4.96
N GLN A 56 -6.69 23.02 -4.38
CA GLN A 56 -6.23 24.21 -5.11
C GLN A 56 -4.75 24.13 -5.52
N THR A 57 -3.89 23.52 -4.70
CA THR A 57 -2.48 23.27 -5.05
C THR A 57 -2.32 22.19 -6.12
N ALA A 58 -3.18 21.16 -6.11
CA ALA A 58 -3.22 20.16 -7.18
C ALA A 58 -3.70 20.74 -8.52
N GLN A 59 -4.71 21.61 -8.52
CA GLN A 59 -5.20 22.28 -9.74
C GLN A 59 -4.22 23.31 -10.30
N LYS A 60 -3.48 24.04 -9.45
CA LYS A 60 -2.39 24.93 -9.92
C LYS A 60 -1.24 24.14 -10.55
N ARG A 61 -0.88 22.98 -10.01
CA ARG A 61 0.15 22.10 -10.58
C ARG A 61 -0.31 21.43 -11.88
N ALA A 62 -1.58 21.06 -11.98
CA ALA A 62 -2.15 20.54 -13.23
C ALA A 62 -2.19 21.61 -14.34
N ARG A 63 -2.53 22.87 -14.00
CA ARG A 63 -2.51 23.99 -14.96
C ARG A 63 -1.10 24.41 -15.39
N GLN A 64 -0.08 24.22 -14.54
CA GLN A 64 1.32 24.40 -14.94
C GLN A 64 1.85 23.26 -15.83
N ALA A 65 1.23 22.08 -15.78
CA ALA A 65 1.57 20.95 -16.66
C ALA A 65 0.85 21.01 -18.02
N THR A 66 0.08 22.07 -18.30
CA THR A 66 -0.65 22.23 -19.57
C THR A 66 -0.42 23.64 -20.14
N ALA A 67 0.80 23.87 -20.64
CA ALA A 67 1.13 24.96 -21.55
C ALA A 67 1.80 24.35 -22.80
N PRO A 68 1.64 24.96 -23.98
CA PRO A 68 1.16 24.26 -25.17
C PRO A 68 2.25 23.50 -25.92
N ALA A 69 1.88 22.30 -26.36
CA ALA A 69 2.49 21.64 -27.49
C ALA A 69 2.18 22.43 -28.77
N ALA A 70 3.08 23.34 -29.18
CA ALA A 70 3.11 23.90 -30.54
C ALA A 70 4.39 24.72 -30.79
N GLN A 71 5.50 24.05 -31.09
CA GLN A 71 6.47 24.54 -32.07
C GLN A 71 7.37 23.38 -32.55
N PHE A 72 6.87 22.63 -33.54
CA PHE A 72 7.67 21.68 -34.32
C PHE A 72 8.60 22.48 -35.24
N SER A 73 9.70 22.95 -34.67
CA SER A 73 10.82 23.56 -35.40
C SER A 73 11.89 22.48 -35.59
N GLY A 74 12.44 22.36 -36.80
CA GLY A 74 13.26 21.23 -37.30
C GLY A 74 14.48 20.79 -36.48
N LYS A 75 14.76 21.41 -35.34
CA LYS A 75 15.66 20.90 -34.29
C LYS A 75 15.11 19.63 -33.61
N THR A 76 13.77 19.50 -33.54
CA THR A 76 13.12 18.36 -32.91
C THR A 76 13.23 17.06 -33.70
N VAL A 77 13.41 17.09 -35.02
CA VAL A 77 13.58 15.84 -35.80
C VAL A 77 14.97 15.25 -35.57
N ALA A 78 15.99 16.09 -35.43
CA ALA A 78 17.34 15.66 -35.07
C ALA A 78 17.40 15.18 -33.61
N GLU A 79 16.80 15.92 -32.68
CA GLU A 79 16.69 15.52 -31.27
C GLU A 79 15.80 14.28 -31.08
N LEU A 80 14.73 14.11 -31.87
CA LEU A 80 13.88 12.92 -31.90
C LEU A 80 14.64 11.74 -32.49
N ARG A 81 15.42 11.94 -33.56
CA ARG A 81 16.32 10.92 -34.12
C ARG A 81 17.35 10.49 -33.08
N GLU A 82 17.91 11.42 -32.32
CA GLU A 82 18.89 11.13 -31.27
C GLU A 82 18.24 10.47 -30.04
N ALA A 83 17.03 10.87 -29.66
CA ALA A 83 16.26 10.26 -28.59
C ALA A 83 15.78 8.84 -28.94
N ILE A 84 15.39 8.59 -30.19
CA ILE A 84 15.05 7.26 -30.69
C ILE A 84 16.31 6.39 -30.79
N ALA A 85 17.40 6.94 -31.33
CA ALA A 85 18.69 6.25 -31.42
C ALA A 85 19.22 5.83 -30.03
N LYS A 86 19.09 6.69 -29.03
CA LYS A 86 19.61 6.47 -27.68
C LYS A 86 18.66 5.65 -26.79
N GLY A 87 17.35 5.81 -26.96
CA GLY A 87 16.33 5.21 -26.08
C GLY A 87 15.72 3.91 -26.59
N ILE A 88 15.67 3.69 -27.91
CA ILE A 88 15.00 2.54 -28.52
C ILE A 88 15.99 1.68 -29.31
N VAL A 89 16.93 2.30 -30.04
CA VAL A 89 17.81 1.59 -30.98
C VAL A 89 18.96 0.87 -30.28
N ALA A 90 19.66 1.53 -29.35
CA ALA A 90 20.79 0.94 -28.64
C ALA A 90 20.45 -0.25 -27.71
N PRO A 91 19.33 -0.24 -26.94
CA PRO A 91 18.97 -1.37 -26.08
C PRO A 91 18.37 -2.56 -26.84
N LEU A 92 17.75 -2.31 -28.01
CA LEU A 92 17.05 -3.33 -28.82
C LEU A 92 17.87 -3.80 -30.03
N ASN A 93 19.13 -3.35 -30.17
CA ASN A 93 19.99 -3.62 -31.33
C ASN A 93 19.31 -3.32 -32.68
N LEU A 94 18.45 -2.29 -32.74
CA LEU A 94 17.82 -1.88 -34.00
C LEU A 94 18.86 -1.10 -34.83
N VAL A 95 18.73 -1.12 -36.15
CA VAL A 95 19.59 -0.34 -37.05
C VAL A 95 18.70 0.52 -37.92
N MET A 96 18.90 1.84 -37.90
CA MET A 96 18.19 2.76 -38.77
C MET A 96 18.94 2.96 -40.08
N LEU A 97 18.47 2.29 -41.14
CA LEU A 97 18.95 2.50 -42.50
C LEU A 97 17.95 3.37 -43.26
N THR A 98 18.42 4.48 -43.81
CA THR A 98 17.60 5.30 -44.71
C THR A 98 17.52 4.64 -46.08
N ARG A 99 16.44 4.93 -46.80
CA ARG A 99 16.26 4.49 -48.18
C ARG A 99 17.45 4.86 -49.06
N ASP A 100 17.93 6.09 -48.95
CA ASP A 100 19.06 6.58 -49.75
C ASP A 100 20.34 5.78 -49.51
N ARG A 101 20.61 5.34 -48.27
CA ARG A 101 21.80 4.52 -47.94
C ARG A 101 21.70 3.09 -48.46
N ILE A 102 20.49 2.54 -48.47
CA ILE A 102 20.23 1.22 -49.08
C ILE A 102 20.45 1.30 -50.59
N GLN A 103 19.92 2.35 -51.23
CA GLN A 103 20.05 2.55 -52.67
C GLN A 103 21.51 2.77 -53.08
N GLU A 104 22.24 3.61 -52.35
CA GLU A 104 23.67 3.84 -52.58
C GLU A 104 24.47 2.54 -52.59
N VAL A 105 24.28 1.66 -51.60
CA VAL A 105 25.01 0.37 -51.52
C VAL A 105 24.61 -0.59 -52.64
N LEU A 106 23.33 -0.63 -53.02
CA LEU A 106 22.84 -1.46 -54.11
C LEU A 106 23.36 -0.97 -55.47
N ASP A 107 23.35 0.34 -55.71
CA ASP A 107 23.89 0.96 -56.93
C ASP A 107 25.39 0.70 -57.06
N ASP A 108 26.12 0.74 -55.94
CA ASP A 108 27.55 0.42 -55.86
C ASP A 108 27.81 -1.08 -56.16
N ALA A 109 26.88 -1.96 -55.80
CA ALA A 109 26.95 -3.38 -56.13
C ALA A 109 26.65 -3.66 -57.62
N VAL A 110 25.73 -2.89 -58.22
CA VAL A 110 25.43 -2.92 -59.66
C VAL A 110 26.60 -2.40 -60.48
N SER A 111 27.21 -1.28 -60.06
CA SER A 111 28.39 -0.71 -60.72
C SER A 111 29.58 -1.68 -60.74
N ARG A 112 29.75 -2.44 -59.66
CA ARG A 112 30.77 -3.51 -59.57
C ARG A 112 30.41 -4.80 -60.31
N GLY A 113 29.24 -4.86 -60.95
CA GLY A 113 28.76 -6.04 -61.68
C GLY A 113 28.45 -7.25 -60.79
N ARG A 114 28.28 -7.07 -59.47
CA ARG A 114 27.99 -8.16 -58.52
C ARG A 114 26.50 -8.46 -58.41
N VAL A 115 25.65 -7.51 -58.81
CA VAL A 115 24.20 -7.59 -58.82
C VAL A 115 23.71 -6.93 -60.11
N THR A 116 22.65 -7.43 -60.73
CA THR A 116 22.06 -6.76 -61.90
C THR A 116 21.22 -5.56 -61.47
N ALA A 117 21.00 -4.59 -62.36
CA ALA A 117 20.17 -3.42 -62.05
C ALA A 117 18.73 -3.82 -61.66
N ASP A 118 18.19 -4.84 -62.32
CA ASP A 118 16.85 -5.35 -62.04
C ASP A 118 16.78 -6.07 -60.69
N ASP A 119 17.76 -6.93 -60.38
CA ASP A 119 17.85 -7.61 -59.07
C ASP A 119 17.98 -6.60 -57.92
N ALA A 120 18.75 -5.53 -58.11
CA ALA A 120 18.91 -4.48 -57.11
C ALA A 120 17.59 -3.74 -56.84
N GLN A 121 16.80 -3.45 -57.87
CA GLN A 121 15.49 -2.84 -57.72
C GLN A 121 14.51 -3.75 -56.96
N ASP A 122 14.51 -5.04 -57.26
CA ASP A 122 13.64 -6.01 -56.59
C ASP A 122 14.05 -6.22 -55.13
N LEU A 123 15.35 -6.29 -54.83
CA LEU A 123 15.85 -6.35 -53.46
C LEU A 123 15.46 -5.10 -52.66
N ALA A 124 15.59 -3.91 -53.25
CA ALA A 124 15.20 -2.66 -52.60
C ALA A 124 13.70 -2.63 -52.28
N ARG A 125 12.84 -3.01 -53.24
CA ARG A 125 11.38 -3.06 -53.06
C ARG A 125 10.99 -3.99 -51.92
N ASN A 126 11.48 -5.23 -51.95
CA ASN A 126 11.20 -6.24 -50.93
C ASN A 126 11.69 -5.80 -49.53
N LEU A 127 12.86 -5.17 -49.46
CA LEU A 127 13.41 -4.68 -48.20
C LEU A 127 12.58 -3.54 -47.60
N PHE A 128 12.10 -2.60 -48.43
CA PHE A 128 11.24 -1.52 -47.95
C PHE A 128 9.87 -2.01 -47.49
N GLU A 129 9.24 -2.93 -48.22
CA GLU A 129 7.96 -3.51 -47.80
C GLU A 129 8.08 -4.24 -46.46
N ARG A 130 9.14 -5.06 -46.31
CA ARG A 130 9.41 -5.77 -45.06
C ARG A 130 9.71 -4.81 -43.91
N GLY A 131 10.53 -3.78 -44.15
CA GLY A 131 10.87 -2.77 -43.15
C GLY A 131 9.66 -1.95 -42.68
N ARG A 132 8.75 -1.58 -43.58
CA ARG A 132 7.50 -0.88 -43.23
C ARG A 132 6.59 -1.74 -42.37
N LYS A 133 6.42 -3.02 -42.72
CA LYS A 133 5.64 -3.96 -41.92
C LYS A 133 6.21 -4.11 -40.51
N GLN A 134 7.51 -4.35 -40.39
CA GLN A 134 8.18 -4.47 -39.09
C GLN A 134 8.07 -3.20 -38.24
N THR A 135 8.15 -2.01 -38.87
CA THR A 135 7.97 -0.74 -38.15
C THR A 135 6.55 -0.57 -37.64
N ASN A 136 5.55 -0.94 -38.44
CA ASN A 136 4.14 -0.88 -38.03
C ASN A 136 3.83 -1.87 -36.90
N ASP A 137 4.44 -3.07 -36.92
CA ASP A 137 4.28 -4.06 -35.87
C ASP A 137 4.86 -3.53 -34.54
N VAL A 138 6.07 -2.97 -34.57
CA VAL A 138 6.70 -2.36 -33.38
C VAL A 138 5.91 -1.15 -32.87
N LEU A 139 5.37 -0.32 -33.77
CA LEU A 139 4.52 0.81 -33.39
C LEU A 139 3.23 0.34 -32.72
N GLY A 140 2.61 -0.72 -33.26
CA GLY A 140 1.41 -1.33 -32.67
C GLY A 140 1.67 -1.93 -31.28
N ASP A 141 2.80 -2.61 -31.09
CA ASP A 141 3.22 -3.14 -29.78
C ASP A 141 3.46 -2.00 -28.77
N LEU A 142 4.07 -0.90 -29.21
CA LEU A 142 4.29 0.27 -28.37
C LEU A 142 2.97 0.96 -28.00
N GLU A 143 2.05 1.11 -28.95
CA GLU A 143 0.69 1.63 -28.69
C GLU A 143 -0.08 0.73 -27.72
N GLN A 144 0.06 -0.59 -27.83
CA GLN A 144 -0.56 -1.54 -26.91
C GLN A 144 0.02 -1.44 -25.49
N LEU A 145 1.34 -1.33 -25.37
CA LEU A 145 2.02 -1.15 -24.08
C LEU A 145 1.67 0.20 -23.44
N LEU A 146 1.61 1.27 -24.22
CA LEU A 146 1.26 2.61 -23.76
C LEU A 146 -0.23 2.69 -23.39
N GLY A 147 -1.11 2.05 -24.17
CA GLY A 147 -2.54 1.93 -23.89
C GLY A 147 -2.87 1.09 -22.64
N ARG A 148 -2.04 0.08 -22.33
CA ARG A 148 -2.19 -0.77 -21.14
C ARG A 148 -1.72 -0.08 -19.83
N GLY A 149 -0.88 0.95 -19.92
CA GLY A 149 -0.28 1.62 -18.76
C GLY A 149 -1.25 2.37 -17.83
N GLY A 150 -2.37 2.90 -18.34
CA GLY A 150 -3.23 3.81 -17.56
C GLY A 150 -4.02 3.17 -16.40
N GLY A 151 -4.51 1.93 -16.58
CA GLY A 151 -5.38 1.25 -15.59
C GLY A 151 -4.62 0.41 -14.57
N GLN A 152 -3.61 -0.34 -15.01
CA GLN A 152 -2.91 -1.32 -14.17
C GLN A 152 -2.01 -0.66 -13.11
N LEU A 153 -1.49 0.54 -13.37
CA LEU A 153 -0.68 1.30 -12.41
C LEU A 153 -1.48 1.70 -11.16
N GLN A 154 -2.77 1.97 -11.30
CA GLN A 154 -3.61 2.41 -10.19
C GLN A 154 -4.00 1.23 -9.27
N ASP A 155 -4.25 0.06 -9.86
CA ASP A 155 -4.53 -1.16 -9.12
C ASP A 155 -3.28 -1.76 -8.48
N ALA A 156 -2.14 -1.74 -9.17
CA ALA A 156 -0.84 -2.09 -8.61
C ALA A 156 -0.48 -1.19 -7.41
N ARG A 157 -0.76 0.12 -7.49
CA ARG A 157 -0.53 1.05 -6.37
C ARG A 157 -1.43 0.77 -5.17
N LYS A 158 -2.70 0.44 -5.40
CA LYS A 158 -3.64 0.05 -4.32
C LYS A 158 -3.22 -1.27 -3.67
N ALA A 159 -2.81 -2.26 -4.47
CA ALA A 159 -2.31 -3.54 -3.98
C ALA A 159 -1.02 -3.36 -3.16
N ALA A 160 -0.06 -2.57 -3.65
CA ALA A 160 1.16 -2.23 -2.93
C ALA A 160 0.88 -1.49 -1.60
N GLY A 161 -0.12 -0.61 -1.57
CA GLY A 161 -0.56 0.05 -0.35
C GLY A 161 -1.09 -0.93 0.70
N ARG A 162 -1.91 -1.90 0.30
CA ARG A 162 -2.43 -2.94 1.21
C ARG A 162 -1.35 -3.89 1.70
N ALA A 163 -0.38 -4.24 0.84
CA ALA A 163 0.74 -5.09 1.22
C ALA A 163 1.62 -4.41 2.28
N ARG A 164 1.89 -3.11 2.15
CA ARG A 164 2.64 -2.35 3.16
C ARG A 164 1.97 -2.35 4.53
N VAL A 165 0.66 -2.08 4.60
CA VAL A 165 -0.09 -2.10 5.86
C VAL A 165 -0.02 -3.48 6.52
N GLN A 166 -0.16 -4.55 5.74
CA GLN A 166 -0.06 -5.92 6.27
C GLN A 166 1.34 -6.25 6.81
N VAL A 167 2.38 -5.80 6.14
CA VAL A 167 3.77 -5.98 6.60
C VAL A 167 4.03 -5.16 7.87
N GLU A 168 3.54 -3.93 7.96
CA GLU A 168 3.64 -3.09 9.16
C GLU A 168 2.90 -3.72 10.36
N ASP A 169 1.71 -4.26 10.15
CA ASP A 169 0.94 -4.96 11.18
C ASP A 169 1.64 -6.24 11.63
N ALA A 170 2.14 -7.05 10.69
CA ALA A 170 2.86 -8.27 11.00
C ALA A 170 4.16 -7.97 11.77
N THR A 171 4.90 -6.94 11.35
CA THR A 171 6.12 -6.48 12.01
C THR A 171 5.82 -5.96 13.42
N SER A 172 4.73 -5.21 13.60
CA SER A 172 4.31 -4.70 14.90
C SER A 172 3.96 -5.83 15.87
N ARG A 173 3.23 -6.86 15.41
CA ARG A 173 2.92 -8.05 16.21
C ARG A 173 4.16 -8.87 16.54
N ALA A 174 5.07 -9.04 15.59
CA ALA A 174 6.33 -9.74 15.83
C ALA A 174 7.17 -9.02 16.90
N ARG A 175 7.30 -7.69 16.81
CA ARG A 175 8.00 -6.87 17.82
C ARG A 175 7.35 -6.96 19.20
N ALA A 176 6.02 -6.98 19.28
CA ALA A 176 5.30 -7.14 20.54
C ALA A 176 5.58 -8.51 21.19
N ARG A 177 5.62 -9.58 20.40
CA ARG A 177 5.96 -10.93 20.90
C ARG A 177 7.39 -11.04 21.39
N VAL A 178 8.36 -10.49 20.65
CA VAL A 178 9.76 -10.48 21.07
C VAL A 178 9.94 -9.70 22.38
N ARG A 179 9.29 -8.54 22.50
CA ARG A 179 9.30 -7.77 23.76
C ARG A 179 8.68 -8.55 24.92
N GLY A 180 7.48 -9.13 24.72
CA GLY A 180 6.81 -9.91 25.75
C GLY A 180 7.63 -11.12 26.21
N ALA A 181 8.28 -11.83 25.28
CA ALA A 181 9.16 -12.95 25.62
C ALA A 181 10.39 -12.51 26.42
N GLY A 182 11.00 -11.37 26.04
CA GLY A 182 12.12 -10.78 26.78
C GLY A 182 11.72 -10.34 28.20
N ASP A 183 10.53 -9.74 28.35
CA ASP A 183 10.01 -9.32 29.65
C ASP A 183 9.78 -10.50 30.60
N VAL A 184 9.26 -11.64 30.11
CA VAL A 184 9.10 -12.87 30.90
C VAL A 184 10.45 -13.44 31.34
N ALA A 185 11.44 -13.48 30.44
CA ALA A 185 12.78 -13.96 30.75
C ALA A 185 13.47 -13.10 31.82
N LEU A 186 13.34 -11.77 31.72
CA LEU A 186 13.87 -10.83 32.72
C LEU A 186 13.17 -10.99 34.08
N ALA A 187 11.85 -11.17 34.10
CA ALA A 187 11.10 -11.40 35.34
C ALA A 187 11.51 -12.73 36.01
N GLN A 188 11.80 -13.77 35.23
CA GLN A 188 12.30 -15.04 35.76
C GLN A 188 13.72 -14.90 36.30
N ALA A 189 14.59 -14.15 35.61
CA ALA A 189 15.93 -13.84 36.10
C ALA A 189 15.88 -13.05 37.42
N ASP A 190 14.98 -12.06 37.54
CA ASP A 190 14.79 -11.32 38.79
C ASP A 190 14.30 -12.21 39.93
N ARG A 191 13.43 -13.19 39.66
CA ARG A 191 13.03 -14.17 40.66
C ARG A 191 14.20 -15.04 41.11
N ALA A 192 14.97 -15.60 40.17
CA ALA A 192 16.13 -16.45 40.47
C ALA A 192 17.21 -15.69 41.26
N ARG A 193 17.48 -14.44 40.88
CA ARG A 193 18.39 -13.54 41.57
C ARG A 193 18.01 -13.32 43.04
N ARG A 194 16.73 -13.03 43.29
CA ARG A 194 16.21 -12.77 44.64
C ARG A 194 16.30 -14.00 45.53
N VAL A 195 16.02 -15.18 44.99
CA VAL A 195 16.12 -16.45 45.71
C VAL A 195 17.58 -16.79 46.06
N THR A 196 18.52 -16.48 45.17
CA THR A 196 19.95 -16.79 45.34
C THR A 196 20.75 -15.72 46.07
N GLY A 197 20.15 -14.53 46.31
CA GLY A 197 20.83 -13.39 46.94
C GLY A 197 21.95 -12.77 46.10
N MET A 198 22.06 -13.11 44.80
CA MET A 198 23.17 -12.66 43.94
C MET A 198 22.79 -11.43 43.12
N GLY A 199 23.25 -10.23 43.47
CA GLY A 199 23.09 -9.02 42.65
C GLY A 199 22.77 -7.75 43.44
N PRO A 200 22.54 -6.61 42.77
CA PRO A 200 22.18 -5.37 43.46
C PRO A 200 20.95 -5.57 44.34
N SER A 201 20.94 -4.94 45.52
CA SER A 201 19.91 -5.12 46.56
C SER A 201 18.48 -4.78 46.11
N PHE A 202 18.31 -4.13 44.95
CA PHE A 202 17.01 -3.68 44.49
C PHE A 202 16.18 -4.81 43.84
N PRO A 203 14.86 -4.91 44.10
CA PRO A 203 14.08 -6.10 43.71
C PRO A 203 13.84 -6.32 42.21
N ILE A 204 14.05 -5.30 41.38
CA ILE A 204 13.82 -5.32 39.93
C ILE A 204 15.10 -4.89 39.20
N LEU A 205 15.60 -5.69 38.26
CA LEU A 205 16.79 -5.33 37.49
C LEU A 205 16.48 -4.24 36.46
N GLY A 206 17.40 -3.28 36.33
CA GLY A 206 17.30 -2.22 35.31
C GLY A 206 16.06 -1.34 35.50
N TYR A 207 15.61 -1.18 36.75
CA TYR A 207 14.36 -0.49 37.08
C TYR A 207 14.21 0.88 36.42
N ASP A 208 15.30 1.66 36.38
CA ASP A 208 15.30 3.02 35.83
C ASP A 208 15.08 3.04 34.30
N ASP A 209 15.36 1.94 33.60
CA ASP A 209 15.15 1.80 32.15
C ASP A 209 13.75 1.28 31.79
N LEU A 210 12.95 0.87 32.77
CA LEU A 210 11.65 0.24 32.54
C LEU A 210 10.53 1.27 32.41
N THR A 211 9.65 1.03 31.44
CA THR A 211 8.39 1.79 31.31
C THR A 211 7.44 1.44 32.45
N ALA A 212 6.49 2.34 32.76
CA ALA A 212 5.52 2.12 33.83
C ALA A 212 4.75 0.79 33.68
N ALA A 213 4.34 0.43 32.47
CA ALA A 213 3.65 -0.83 32.19
C ALA A 213 4.54 -2.05 32.49
N GLN A 214 5.81 -2.00 32.11
CA GLN A 214 6.79 -3.07 32.37
C GLN A 214 7.10 -3.24 33.85
N VAL A 215 7.12 -2.13 34.62
CA VAL A 215 7.25 -2.20 36.07
C VAL A 215 6.03 -2.88 36.67
N VAL A 216 4.83 -2.45 36.30
CA VAL A 216 3.56 -3.02 36.80
C VAL A 216 3.49 -4.53 36.58
N SER A 217 3.86 -5.03 35.39
CA SER A 217 3.89 -6.48 35.13
C SER A 217 4.88 -7.25 36.03
N ARG A 218 5.95 -6.61 36.50
CA ARG A 218 6.93 -7.23 37.41
C ARG A 218 6.46 -7.19 38.88
N LEU A 219 5.64 -6.20 39.26
CA LEU A 219 5.04 -6.08 40.61
C LEU A 219 4.25 -7.32 41.03
N ASP A 220 3.63 -8.04 40.08
CA ASP A 220 2.85 -9.25 40.36
C ASP A 220 3.65 -10.39 40.98
N SER A 221 4.98 -10.36 40.84
CA SER A 221 5.89 -11.41 41.33
C SER A 221 6.69 -10.98 42.57
N LEU A 222 6.35 -9.84 43.18
CA LEU A 222 7.05 -9.26 44.32
C LEU A 222 6.32 -9.55 45.63
N THR A 223 7.09 -9.79 46.68
CA THR A 223 6.57 -9.97 48.04
C THR A 223 6.16 -8.62 48.65
N PRO A 224 5.29 -8.60 49.68
CA PRO A 224 4.86 -7.36 50.32
C PRO A 224 6.01 -6.50 50.86
N ALA A 225 7.08 -7.11 51.37
CA ALA A 225 8.26 -6.37 51.84
C ALA A 225 9.00 -5.68 50.68
N GLU A 226 9.12 -6.36 49.54
CA GLU A 226 9.77 -5.81 48.35
C GLU A 226 8.92 -4.75 47.67
N LEU A 227 7.59 -4.90 47.66
CA LEU A 227 6.65 -3.88 47.17
C LEU A 227 6.82 -2.57 47.97
N ARG A 228 7.00 -2.64 49.29
CA ARG A 228 7.32 -1.45 50.10
C ARG A 228 8.65 -0.81 49.67
N LYS A 229 9.69 -1.62 49.43
CA LYS A 229 11.00 -1.14 48.97
C LYS A 229 10.93 -0.46 47.60
N VAL A 230 10.16 -1.02 46.66
CA VAL A 230 9.94 -0.43 45.33
C VAL A 230 9.11 0.84 45.44
N ARG A 231 8.06 0.86 46.28
CA ARG A 231 7.25 2.07 46.53
C ARG A 231 8.11 3.22 47.07
N ASP A 232 8.95 2.94 48.06
CA ASP A 232 9.79 3.97 48.68
C ASP A 232 10.88 4.46 47.72
N TYR A 233 11.36 3.61 46.81
CA TYR A 233 12.27 4.03 45.74
C TYR A 233 11.54 4.89 44.69
N GLU A 234 10.36 4.46 44.22
CA GLU A 234 9.58 5.20 43.22
C GLU A 234 9.16 6.57 43.73
N ARG A 235 8.73 6.68 45.01
CA ARG A 235 8.38 7.97 45.63
C ARG A 235 9.57 8.95 45.71
N ARG A 236 10.80 8.43 45.85
CA ARG A 236 12.02 9.23 45.95
C ARG A 236 12.66 9.56 44.60
N ASN A 237 12.31 8.83 43.55
CA ASN A 237 12.89 8.98 42.21
C ASN A 237 11.84 9.57 41.23
N ALA A 238 11.28 8.75 40.34
CA ALA A 238 10.42 9.21 39.25
C ALA A 238 8.97 9.56 39.64
N ASN A 239 8.49 9.09 40.81
CA ASN A 239 7.16 9.35 41.35
C ASN A 239 6.00 9.13 40.35
N ARG A 240 6.06 8.05 39.57
CA ARG A 240 5.03 7.72 38.57
C ARG A 240 3.76 7.23 39.26
N LYS A 241 2.68 8.01 39.16
CA LYS A 241 1.38 7.71 39.78
C LYS A 241 0.85 6.32 39.44
N SER A 242 0.93 5.92 38.16
CA SER A 242 0.46 4.60 37.71
C SER A 242 1.17 3.42 38.37
N VAL A 243 2.45 3.58 38.74
CA VAL A 243 3.22 2.54 39.43
C VAL A 243 2.85 2.52 40.91
N LEU A 244 2.76 3.69 41.54
CA LEU A 244 2.36 3.81 42.95
C LEU A 244 0.96 3.27 43.21
N ASP A 245 -0.02 3.64 42.37
CA ASP A 245 -1.40 3.16 42.47
C ASP A 245 -1.47 1.63 42.35
N ALA A 246 -0.68 1.04 41.43
CA ALA A 246 -0.59 -0.41 41.27
C ALA A 246 0.03 -1.10 42.49
N ILE A 247 1.05 -0.50 43.11
CA ILE A 247 1.66 -1.03 44.34
C ILE A 247 0.69 -0.93 45.51
N GLU A 248 -0.01 0.19 45.67
CA GLU A 248 -0.99 0.38 46.74
C GLU A 248 -2.15 -0.62 46.61
N THR A 249 -2.63 -0.86 45.39
CA THR A 249 -3.64 -1.90 45.11
C THR A 249 -3.18 -3.30 45.52
N LYS A 250 -1.87 -3.60 45.42
CA LYS A 250 -1.29 -4.91 45.75
C LYS A 250 -0.91 -5.06 47.23
N LEU A 251 -0.84 -3.94 47.97
CA LEU A 251 -0.54 -3.89 49.40
C LEU A 251 -1.80 -3.76 50.27
N SER A 252 -2.93 -3.39 49.67
CA SER A 252 -4.26 -3.39 50.30
C SER A 252 -4.80 -4.80 50.46
#